data_AF-A0A3M2ZBQ4-F1
#
_entry.id   AF-A0A3M2ZBQ4-F1
#
_cell.length_a   1.000
_cell.length_b   1.000
_cell.length_c   1.000
_cell.angle_alpha   90.00
_cell.angle_beta   90.00
_cell.angle_gamma   90.00
#
_symmetry.space_group_name_H-M   'P 1'
#
loop_
_entity.id
_entity.type
_entity.pdbx_description
1 polymer ?
#
loop_
_entity_poly.entity_id
_entity_poly.type
_entity_poly.pdbx_seq_one_letter_code
_entity_poly.pdbx_strand_id
1 'polypeptide(L)'
;PLCGALAAELLALPESLKAMTKDFFEIHLTWLQENIKKGQDQGVLKPDLDVITVSRFILNALEGASFVSWAMSDDYEKSSGFDLILAGILRSEA
;
A
#
# COMPACT_ATOMS: atom_id res chain seq x y z
N PRO A 1 9.84 5.09 -5.46
CA PRO A 1 8.53 5.62 -5.90
C PRO A 1 8.45 7.13 -5.73
N LEU A 2 8.16 7.82 -6.85
CA LEU A 2 8.02 9.28 -6.88
C LEU A 2 6.80 9.77 -6.07
N CYS A 3 5.79 8.92 -5.90
CA CYS A 3 4.46 9.30 -5.39
C CYS A 3 4.45 9.57 -3.89
N GLY A 4 5.11 8.74 -3.07
CA GLY A 4 5.30 9.01 -1.64
C GLY A 4 6.13 10.27 -1.36
N ALA A 5 7.14 10.55 -2.18
CA ALA A 5 7.93 11.78 -2.08
C ALA A 5 7.10 13.04 -2.44
N LEU A 6 6.28 12.96 -3.50
CA LEU A 6 5.34 14.04 -3.85
C LEU A 6 4.28 14.24 -2.77
N ALA A 7 3.79 13.16 -2.15
CA ALA A 7 2.85 13.22 -1.04
C ALA A 7 3.44 13.91 0.20
N ALA A 8 4.73 13.69 0.48
CA ALA A 8 5.42 14.34 1.58
C ALA A 8 5.51 15.87 1.39
N GLU A 9 5.63 16.33 0.15
CA GLU A 9 5.73 17.75 -0.22
C GLU A 9 4.39 18.33 -0.73
N LEU A 10 3.26 17.70 -0.43
CA LEU A 10 1.95 18.03 -1.01
C LEU A 10 1.59 19.52 -0.91
N LEU A 11 1.95 20.17 0.19
CA LEU A 11 1.68 21.61 0.42
C LEU A 11 2.49 22.53 -0.49
N ALA A 12 3.67 22.09 -0.94
CA ALA A 12 4.54 22.82 -1.84
C ALA A 12 4.19 22.61 -3.33
N LEU A 13 3.31 21.65 -3.64
CA LEU A 13 2.92 21.35 -5.01
C LEU A 13 1.93 22.38 -5.59
N PRO A 14 1.97 22.63 -6.91
CA PRO A 14 0.86 23.21 -7.65
C PRO A 14 -0.44 22.43 -7.47
N GLU A 15 -1.59 23.11 -7.52
CA GLU A 15 -2.90 22.50 -7.24
C GLU A 15 -3.23 21.33 -8.18
N SER A 16 -2.84 21.41 -9.45
CA SER A 16 -3.01 20.32 -10.41
C SER A 16 -2.24 19.06 -10.02
N LEU A 17 -1.05 19.22 -9.43
CA LEU A 17 -0.24 18.10 -8.96
C LEU A 17 -0.79 17.53 -7.65
N LYS A 18 -1.34 18.36 -6.75
CA LYS A 18 -2.03 17.86 -5.55
C LYS A 18 -3.20 16.95 -5.92
N ALA A 19 -4.04 17.38 -6.88
CA ALA A 19 -5.15 16.58 -7.37
C ALA A 19 -4.67 15.26 -7.96
N MET A 20 -3.65 15.30 -8.83
CA MET A 20 -3.07 14.10 -9.43
C MET A 20 -2.46 13.14 -8.39
N THR A 21 -1.78 13.66 -7.37
CA THR A 21 -1.24 12.85 -6.27
C THR A 21 -2.36 12.15 -5.49
N LYS A 22 -3.47 12.86 -5.22
CA LYS A 22 -4.64 12.26 -4.57
C LYS A 22 -5.27 11.16 -5.43
N ASP A 23 -5.53 11.44 -6.71
CA ASP A 23 -6.13 10.48 -7.65
C ASP A 23 -5.27 9.23 -7.79
N PHE A 24 -3.94 9.40 -7.81
CA PHE A 24 -3.01 8.28 -7.79
C PHE A 24 -3.27 7.34 -6.61
N PHE A 25 -3.29 7.85 -5.37
CA PHE A 25 -3.54 7.00 -4.21
C PHE A 25 -4.95 6.39 -4.19
N GLU A 26 -5.96 7.11 -4.67
CA GLU A 26 -7.32 6.59 -4.77
C GLU A 26 -7.40 5.39 -5.72
N ILE A 27 -6.77 5.47 -6.90
CA ILE A 27 -6.71 4.35 -7.86
C ILE A 27 -6.05 3.11 -7.22
N HIS A 28 -4.94 3.30 -6.49
CA HIS A 28 -4.24 2.19 -5.84
C HIS A 28 -5.06 1.56 -4.72
N LEU A 29 -5.76 2.39 -3.93
CA LEU A 29 -6.64 1.90 -2.87
C LEU A 29 -7.83 1.14 -3.45
N THR A 30 -8.48 1.64 -4.48
CA THR A 30 -9.59 0.94 -5.16
C THR A 30 -9.12 -0.42 -5.69
N TRP A 31 -7.99 -0.45 -6.40
CA TRP A 31 -7.44 -1.70 -6.92
C TRP A 31 -7.09 -2.70 -5.79
N LEU A 32 -6.47 -2.24 -4.69
CA LEU A 32 -6.16 -3.09 -3.55
C LEU A 32 -7.43 -3.66 -2.90
N GLN A 33 -8.46 -2.83 -2.73
CA GLN A 33 -9.72 -3.25 -2.13
C GLN A 33 -10.40 -4.35 -2.96
N GLU A 34 -10.44 -4.19 -4.27
CA GLU A 34 -10.99 -5.19 -5.20
C GLU A 34 -10.23 -6.52 -5.12
N ASN A 35 -8.90 -6.48 -5.05
CA ASN A 35 -8.08 -7.68 -4.97
C ASN A 35 -8.19 -8.38 -3.60
N ILE A 36 -8.25 -7.62 -2.50
CA ILE A 36 -8.48 -8.20 -1.17
C ILE A 36 -9.84 -8.87 -1.11
N LYS A 37 -10.89 -8.21 -1.60
CA LYS A 37 -12.24 -8.79 -1.64
C LYS A 37 -12.29 -10.07 -2.47
N LYS A 38 -11.63 -10.07 -3.64
CA LYS A 38 -11.48 -11.27 -4.47
C LYS A 38 -10.75 -12.40 -3.73
N GLY A 39 -9.67 -12.09 -3.02
CA GLY A 39 -8.94 -13.06 -2.21
C GLY A 39 -9.77 -13.65 -1.06
N GLN A 40 -10.63 -12.83 -0.44
CA GLN A 40 -11.61 -13.29 0.56
C GLN A 40 -12.66 -14.21 -0.05
N ASP A 41 -13.20 -13.86 -1.22
CA ASP A 41 -14.19 -14.68 -1.94
C ASP A 41 -13.63 -16.02 -2.40
N GLN A 42 -12.33 -16.08 -2.69
CA GLN A 42 -11.60 -17.31 -3.01
C GLN A 42 -11.16 -18.11 -1.78
N GLY A 43 -11.36 -17.57 -0.56
CA GLY A 43 -10.94 -18.20 0.68
C GLY A 43 -9.43 -18.20 0.94
N VAL A 44 -8.64 -17.46 0.16
CA VAL A 44 -7.18 -17.31 0.30
C VAL A 44 -6.84 -16.32 1.42
N LEU A 45 -7.61 -15.24 1.53
CA LEU A 45 -7.46 -14.22 2.56
C LEU A 45 -8.49 -14.39 3.68
N LYS A 46 -8.13 -13.95 4.89
CA LYS A 46 -9.03 -13.97 6.05
C LYS A 46 -10.32 -13.16 5.77
N PRO A 47 -11.51 -13.77 5.92
CA PRO A 47 -12.78 -13.15 5.51
C PRO A 47 -13.28 -12.07 6.49
N ASP A 48 -12.76 -12.04 7.71
CA ASP A 48 -13.12 -11.11 8.78
C ASP A 48 -12.32 -9.80 8.76
N LEU A 49 -11.34 -9.70 7.86
CA LEU A 49 -10.56 -8.47 7.69
C LEU A 49 -11.36 -7.38 6.98
N ASP A 50 -11.30 -6.16 7.51
CA ASP A 50 -11.85 -4.98 6.85
C ASP A 50 -11.00 -4.58 5.63
N VAL A 51 -11.62 -4.66 4.46
CA VAL A 51 -10.97 -4.45 3.15
C VAL A 51 -10.35 -3.05 3.04
N ILE A 52 -11.03 -2.02 3.56
CA ILE A 52 -10.57 -0.63 3.50
C ILE A 52 -9.34 -0.45 4.40
N THR A 53 -9.39 -0.96 5.62
CA THR A 53 -8.29 -0.88 6.58
C THR A 53 -7.06 -1.63 6.07
N VAL A 54 -7.23 -2.84 5.55
CA VAL A 54 -6.12 -3.67 5.05
C VAL A 54 -5.50 -3.07 3.79
N SER A 55 -6.31 -2.55 2.84
CA SER A 55 -5.78 -1.88 1.65
C SER A 55 -4.92 -0.66 2.00
N ARG A 56 -5.37 0.17 2.95
CA ARG A 56 -4.59 1.31 3.46
C ARG A 56 -3.32 0.85 4.17
N PHE A 57 -3.41 -0.20 4.99
CA PHE A 57 -2.25 -0.73 5.70
C PHE A 57 -1.16 -1.23 4.74
N ILE A 58 -1.53 -2.01 3.72
CA ILE A 58 -0.60 -2.48 2.67
C ILE A 58 0.05 -1.28 1.98
N LEU A 59 -0.74 -0.32 1.52
CA LEU A 59 -0.22 0.83 0.78
C LEU A 59 0.72 1.69 1.63
N ASN A 60 0.35 1.96 2.88
CA ASN A 60 1.19 2.69 3.83
C ASN A 60 2.54 1.99 4.06
N ALA A 61 2.53 0.66 4.19
CA ALA A 61 3.76 -0.09 4.40
C ALA A 61 4.69 -0.06 3.18
N LEU A 62 4.15 -0.19 1.97
CA LEU A 62 4.93 -0.14 0.73
C LEU A 62 5.52 1.25 0.46
N GLU A 63 4.73 2.30 0.64
CA GLU A 63 5.19 3.69 0.49
C GLU A 63 6.19 4.06 1.60
N GLY A 64 5.93 3.64 2.84
CA GLY A 64 6.84 3.84 3.96
C GLY A 64 8.18 3.13 3.78
N ALA A 65 8.17 1.87 3.35
CA ALA A 65 9.38 1.10 3.09
C ALA A 65 10.22 1.76 2.00
N SER A 66 9.57 2.23 0.93
CA SER A 66 10.21 2.99 -0.13
C SER A 66 10.88 4.27 0.36
N PHE A 67 10.21 5.01 1.25
CA PHE A 67 10.73 6.24 1.84
C PHE A 67 11.96 5.96 2.72
N VAL A 68 11.89 4.91 3.54
CA VAL A 68 13.01 4.46 4.38
C VAL A 68 14.20 4.04 3.52
N SER A 69 13.98 3.21 2.49
CA SER A 69 15.07 2.77 1.60
C SER A 69 15.78 3.93 0.91
N TRP A 70 15.01 4.93 0.47
CA TRP A 70 15.59 6.13 -0.11
C TRP A 70 16.43 6.90 0.91
N ALA A 71 15.93 7.11 2.13
CA ALA A 71 16.66 7.79 3.20
C ALA A 71 17.94 7.05 3.61
N MET A 72 17.92 5.71 3.59
CA MET A 72 19.04 4.85 3.97
C MET A 72 20.01 4.56 2.83
N SER A 73 19.69 4.97 1.60
CA SER A 73 20.46 4.63 0.38
C SER A 73 20.66 3.12 0.23
N ASP A 74 19.65 2.32 0.57
CA ASP A 74 19.66 0.86 0.43
C ASP A 74 18.79 0.36 -0.73
N ASP A 75 19.11 -0.84 -1.21
CA ASP A 75 18.34 -1.48 -2.28
C ASP A 75 16.94 -1.84 -1.80
N TYR A 76 15.95 -1.51 -2.63
CA TYR A 76 14.54 -1.75 -2.36
C TYR A 76 14.22 -3.23 -2.06
N GLU A 77 15.03 -4.18 -2.55
CA GLU A 77 14.89 -5.61 -2.25
C GLU A 77 15.03 -5.95 -0.75
N LYS A 78 15.59 -5.05 0.06
CA LYS A 78 15.62 -5.20 1.53
C LYS A 78 14.30 -4.80 2.22
N SER A 79 13.30 -4.34 1.47
CA SER A 79 11.95 -4.06 1.97
C SER A 79 11.14 -5.35 2.24
N SER A 80 11.68 -6.21 3.10
CA SER A 80 11.10 -7.49 3.54
C SER A 80 9.79 -7.38 4.32
N GLY A 81 9.17 -6.20 4.37
CA GLY A 81 7.95 -5.93 5.12
C GLY A 81 6.70 -6.50 4.47
N PHE A 82 6.65 -6.60 3.14
CA PHE A 82 5.45 -7.06 2.45
C PHE A 82 5.14 -8.53 2.75
N ASP A 83 6.14 -9.41 2.77
CA ASP A 83 5.93 -10.84 3.07
C ASP A 83 5.37 -11.06 4.47
N LEU A 84 5.81 -10.25 5.45
CA LEU A 84 5.26 -10.28 6.81
C LEU A 84 3.80 -9.84 6.85
N ILE A 85 3.44 -8.81 6.08
CA ILE A 85 2.06 -8.35 5.97
C ILE A 85 1.20 -9.41 5.30
N LEU A 86 1.70 -9.99 4.19
CA LEU A 86 1.01 -11.02 3.44
C LEU A 86 0.74 -12.25 4.32
N ALA A 87 1.75 -12.72 5.05
CA ALA A 87 1.60 -13.80 6.03
C ALA A 87 0.54 -13.50 7.10
N GLY A 88 0.42 -12.24 7.52
CA GLY A 88 -0.58 -11.79 8.50
C GLY A 88 -2.03 -11.81 7.99
N ILE A 89 -2.25 -11.65 6.69
CA ILE A 89 -3.60 -11.57 6.08
C ILE A 89 -4.04 -12.85 5.37
N LEU A 90 -3.10 -13.75 5.06
CA LEU A 90 -3.41 -15.08 4.55
C LEU A 90 -4.26 -15.85 5.55
N ARG A 91 -5.23 -16.59 5.04
CA ARG A 91 -5.97 -17.55 5.86
C ARG A 91 -5.01 -18.67 6.27
N SER A 92 -4.96 -19.01 7.55
CA SER A 92 -4.28 -20.22 8.01
C SER A 92 -4.89 -21.42 7.28
N GLU A 93 -4.07 -22.37 6.83
CA GLU A 93 -4.62 -23.64 6.32
C GLU A 93 -5.60 -24.22 7.36
N ALA A 94 -6.77 -24.62 6.90
CA ALA A 94 -7.81 -25.25 7.73
C ALA A 94 -7.41 -26.69 8.08
#